data_AF-A0A941RYM5-F1
#
_entry.id   AF-A0A941RYM5-F1
#
_cell.length_a   1.000
_cell.length_b   1.000
_cell.length_c   1.000
_cell.angle_alpha   90.00
_cell.angle_beta   90.00
_cell.angle_gamma   90.00
#
_symmetry.space_group_name_H-M   'P 1'
#
loop_
_entity.id
_entity.type
_entity.pdbx_description
1 polymer ?
#
loop_
_entity_poly.entity_id
_entity_poly.type
_entity_poly.pdbx_seq_one_letter_code
_entity_poly.pdbx_strand_id
1 'polypeptide(L)'
;MVATQADMLQLLTDLGFAVADQERAIGAPAGIPTTLKVLGIAPLSLMFRFKVHPEGNEAQPVRELLQHVPDERASFSLEDGFAFLTLYDASQMSNSDLRLLLDQVADRIASSNLALPPGCLQCGEVGQEQLLLVEGWPTRVCLPCLEHACRQKQEWESQLNRPTVAATLGLPAMCGLVTVGWIVFWLVMGVLVEKFEIKVVEINEFSALILLALFAGVGFVCGRPLGAAIRESILICRAPVIGSLVLIVAAALVGEIGLVVVQLLWWGGVFDLAFAARVWGQVIANYTSFWVSCKLAFIGATWGFCAHTAQQRKQINLNL
;
A
#
# COMPACT_ATOMS: atom_id res chain seq x y z
N MET A 1 13.59 -32.02 18.55
CA MET A 1 12.48 -31.47 19.36
C MET A 1 11.99 -30.22 18.66
N VAL A 2 10.67 -30.03 18.52
CA VAL A 2 10.11 -28.78 17.97
C VAL A 2 10.20 -27.74 19.08
N ALA A 3 10.91 -26.63 18.86
CA ALA A 3 11.00 -25.55 19.85
C ALA A 3 9.59 -24.97 20.07
N THR A 4 9.17 -24.88 21.33
CA THR A 4 7.89 -24.28 21.69
C THR A 4 8.01 -22.75 21.78
N GLN A 5 6.88 -22.05 21.73
CA GLN A 5 6.85 -20.59 21.90
C GLN A 5 7.42 -20.13 23.25
N ALA A 6 7.29 -20.97 24.29
CA ALA A 6 7.88 -20.72 25.60
C ALA A 6 9.41 -20.81 25.56
N ASP A 7 9.97 -21.78 24.84
CA ASP A 7 11.43 -21.93 24.66
C ASP A 7 12.00 -20.72 23.91
N MET A 8 11.27 -20.19 22.94
CA MET A 8 11.65 -18.97 22.23
C MET A 8 11.68 -17.74 23.14
N LEU A 9 10.65 -17.52 23.97
CA LEU A 9 10.62 -16.38 24.90
C LEU A 9 11.78 -16.45 25.89
N GLN A 10 12.11 -17.66 26.37
CA GLN A 10 13.27 -17.86 27.24
C GLN A 10 14.58 -17.55 26.51
N LEU A 11 14.77 -18.05 25.28
CA LEU A 11 15.93 -17.72 24.46
C LEU A 11 16.09 -16.22 24.26
N LEU A 12 15.01 -15.51 23.90
CA LEU A 12 15.04 -14.05 23.72
C LEU A 12 15.48 -13.33 25.01
N THR A 13 14.96 -13.77 26.15
CA THR A 13 15.30 -13.21 27.46
C THR A 13 16.76 -13.48 27.81
N ASP A 14 17.24 -14.70 27.59
CA ASP A 14 18.63 -15.12 27.87
C ASP A 14 19.65 -14.35 27.00
N LEU A 15 19.26 -14.01 25.77
CA LEU A 15 20.03 -13.20 24.83
C LEU A 15 19.90 -11.69 25.09
N GLY A 16 19.05 -11.25 26.02
CA GLY A 16 18.85 -9.83 26.34
C GLY A 16 18.03 -9.05 25.30
N PHE A 17 17.18 -9.74 24.53
CA PHE A 17 16.28 -9.13 23.56
C PHE A 17 14.88 -8.95 24.16
N ALA A 18 14.28 -7.78 23.93
CA ALA A 18 12.89 -7.48 24.24
C ALA A 18 12.00 -7.82 23.03
N VAL A 19 10.87 -8.48 23.28
CA VAL A 19 9.89 -8.79 22.22
C VAL A 19 9.29 -7.51 21.68
N ALA A 20 9.39 -7.29 20.36
CA ALA A 20 8.81 -6.15 19.68
C ALA A 20 7.46 -6.49 19.04
N ASP A 21 7.38 -7.64 18.36
CA ASP A 21 6.13 -8.20 17.80
C ASP A 21 6.18 -9.73 17.75
N GLN A 22 5.22 -10.37 17.08
CA GLN A 22 5.11 -11.83 17.00
C GLN A 22 6.31 -12.52 16.32
N GLU A 23 7.08 -11.80 15.49
CA GLU A 23 8.18 -12.36 14.70
C GLU A 23 9.54 -11.76 15.05
N ARG A 24 9.57 -10.64 15.79
CA ARG A 24 10.76 -9.83 15.99
C ARG A 24 11.01 -9.48 17.45
N ALA A 25 12.28 -9.49 17.81
CA ALA A 25 12.78 -8.98 19.07
C ALA A 25 13.89 -7.95 18.82
N ILE A 26 14.07 -7.01 19.74
CA ILE A 26 15.07 -5.94 19.66
C ILE A 26 16.01 -6.00 20.86
N GLY A 27 17.28 -5.73 20.62
CA GLY A 27 18.32 -5.73 21.63
C GLY A 27 19.47 -4.80 21.23
N ALA A 28 20.47 -4.70 22.12
CA ALA A 28 21.69 -3.94 21.83
C ALA A 28 22.94 -4.64 22.37
N PRO A 29 23.31 -5.81 21.81
CA PRO A 29 24.60 -6.44 22.12
C PRO A 29 25.74 -5.45 21.82
N ALA A 30 26.68 -5.30 22.77
CA ALA A 30 27.74 -4.28 22.75
C ALA A 30 27.27 -2.84 22.44
N GLY A 31 26.01 -2.50 22.75
CA GLY A 31 25.44 -1.18 22.47
C GLY A 31 25.03 -0.94 21.01
N ILE A 32 25.06 -1.97 20.15
CA ILE A 32 24.68 -1.87 18.73
C ILE A 32 23.21 -2.25 18.54
N PRO A 33 22.35 -1.34 18.04
CA PRO A 33 20.94 -1.65 17.79
C PRO A 33 20.77 -2.87 16.87
N THR A 34 20.13 -3.91 17.41
CA THR A 34 20.02 -5.21 16.75
C THR A 34 18.58 -5.70 16.75
N THR A 35 18.11 -6.19 15.60
CA THR A 35 16.84 -6.93 15.49
C THR A 35 17.15 -8.41 15.36
N LEU A 36 16.46 -9.24 16.13
CA LEU A 36 16.38 -10.68 15.94
C LEU A 36 15.04 -11.01 15.26
N LYS A 37 15.10 -11.80 14.18
CA LYS A 37 13.95 -12.39 13.51
C LYS A 37 14.09 -13.90 13.46
N VAL A 38 13.01 -14.61 13.79
CA VAL A 38 12.94 -16.07 13.60
C VAL A 38 12.51 -16.36 12.16
N LEU A 39 13.33 -17.10 11.42
CA LEU A 39 13.06 -17.50 10.04
C LEU A 39 12.38 -18.87 9.94
N GLY A 40 12.66 -19.75 10.90
CA GLY A 40 12.15 -21.12 10.94
C GLY A 40 12.29 -21.72 12.34
N ILE A 41 11.45 -22.72 12.65
CA ILE A 41 11.35 -23.32 14.00
C ILE A 41 11.78 -24.81 13.98
N ALA A 42 11.93 -25.41 12.79
CA ALA A 42 12.37 -26.78 12.60
C ALA A 42 12.98 -26.96 11.18
N PRO A 43 14.28 -26.69 10.97
CA PRO A 43 15.27 -26.29 11.98
C PRO A 43 15.06 -24.87 12.51
N LEU A 44 15.59 -24.59 13.72
CA LEU A 44 15.59 -23.24 14.29
C LEU A 44 16.53 -22.36 13.46
N SER A 45 15.97 -21.48 12.63
CA SER A 45 16.73 -20.55 11.80
C SER A 45 16.53 -19.13 12.33
N LEU A 46 17.63 -18.42 12.59
CA LEU A 46 17.63 -17.11 13.23
C LEU A 46 18.34 -16.10 12.33
N MET A 47 17.84 -14.87 12.30
CA MET A 47 18.50 -13.76 11.62
C MET A 47 18.67 -12.61 12.59
N PHE A 48 19.91 -12.21 12.79
CA PHE A 48 20.29 -11.01 13.53
C PHE A 48 20.67 -9.93 12.54
N ARG A 49 20.14 -8.74 12.75
CA ARG A 49 20.42 -7.59 11.91
C ARG A 49 20.87 -6.42 12.77
N PHE A 50 22.11 -5.99 12.56
CA PHE A 50 22.79 -4.92 13.26
C PHE A 50 22.74 -3.65 12.42
N LYS A 51 22.33 -2.52 12.98
CA LYS A 51 22.46 -1.22 12.31
C LYS A 51 23.93 -0.78 12.35
N VAL A 52 24.50 -0.38 11.22
CA VAL A 52 25.89 0.05 11.08
C VAL A 52 26.00 1.34 10.27
N HIS A 53 27.15 2.01 10.33
CA HIS A 53 27.40 3.21 9.53
C HIS A 53 27.52 2.85 8.03
N PRO A 54 26.79 3.54 7.12
CA PRO A 54 26.78 3.20 5.69
C PRO A 54 28.09 3.57 4.97
N GLU A 55 28.82 4.59 5.45
CA GLU A 55 30.09 5.03 4.84
C GLU A 55 31.33 4.27 5.35
N GLY A 56 31.18 2.99 5.65
CA GLY A 56 32.31 2.06 5.83
C GLY A 56 32.99 1.80 4.48
N ASN A 57 33.61 2.83 3.92
CA ASN A 57 34.32 2.77 2.65
C ASN A 57 35.64 2.02 2.84
N GLU A 58 35.58 0.68 2.85
CA GLU A 58 36.66 -0.23 2.48
C GLU A 58 36.11 -1.65 2.60
N ALA A 59 36.13 -2.42 1.51
CA ALA A 59 35.68 -3.81 1.49
C ALA A 59 36.59 -4.79 2.29
N GLN A 60 37.53 -4.26 3.09
CA GLN A 60 38.60 -4.98 3.76
C GLN A 60 38.32 -5.37 5.22
N PRO A 61 37.75 -4.52 6.11
CA PRO A 61 37.44 -4.90 7.50
C PRO A 61 36.29 -5.93 7.60
N VAL A 62 35.37 -5.92 6.63
CA VAL A 62 34.19 -6.83 6.60
C VAL A 62 34.59 -8.26 6.26
N ARG A 63 35.61 -8.46 5.41
CA ARG A 63 36.13 -9.80 5.11
C ARG A 63 36.84 -10.43 6.32
N GLU A 64 37.40 -9.63 7.21
CA GLU A 64 38.03 -10.12 8.45
C GLU A 64 37.00 -10.53 9.52
N LEU A 65 35.85 -9.85 9.57
CA LEU A 65 34.64 -10.29 10.28
C LEU A 65 34.16 -11.66 9.76
N LEU A 66 34.15 -11.85 8.44
CA LEU A 66 33.73 -13.09 7.76
C LEU A 66 34.70 -14.27 7.93
N GLN A 67 36.00 -14.02 8.06
CA GLN A 67 37.03 -15.08 8.15
C GLN A 67 37.03 -15.85 9.47
N HIS A 68 36.25 -15.42 10.46
CA HIS A 68 36.30 -15.97 11.82
C HIS A 68 34.93 -16.32 12.40
N VAL A 69 33.89 -16.49 11.58
CA VAL A 69 32.69 -17.18 12.05
C VAL A 69 32.96 -18.68 11.87
N PRO A 70 33.29 -19.43 12.93
CA PRO A 70 33.81 -20.79 12.82
C PRO A 70 32.72 -21.83 12.51
N ASP A 71 31.56 -21.42 11.99
CA ASP A 71 30.39 -22.26 11.85
C ASP A 71 29.87 -22.23 10.40
N GLU A 72 29.96 -23.37 9.71
CA GLU A 72 29.43 -23.57 8.35
C GLU A 72 27.91 -23.34 8.26
N ARG A 73 27.21 -23.27 9.40
CA ARG A 73 25.76 -23.04 9.50
C ARG A 73 25.39 -21.55 9.62
N ALA A 74 26.37 -20.65 9.59
CA ALA A 74 26.17 -19.22 9.67
C ALA A 74 26.58 -18.52 8.36
N SER A 75 25.81 -17.52 7.96
CA SER A 75 26.22 -16.57 6.92
C SER A 75 26.18 -15.16 7.46
N PHE A 76 27.05 -14.32 6.89
CA PHE A 76 27.08 -12.91 7.21
C PHE A 76 27.09 -12.08 5.92
N SER A 77 26.28 -11.02 5.89
CA SER A 77 26.19 -10.10 4.76
C SER A 77 26.08 -8.65 5.22
N LEU A 78 26.38 -7.71 4.34
CA LEU A 78 26.27 -6.28 4.61
C LEU A 78 25.53 -5.61 3.46
N GLU A 79 24.41 -4.98 3.76
CA GLU A 79 23.52 -4.33 2.78
C GLU A 79 22.93 -3.07 3.39
N ASP A 80 22.97 -1.95 2.66
CA ASP A 80 22.27 -0.69 2.98
C ASP A 80 22.45 -0.16 4.43
N GLY A 81 23.68 -0.22 4.96
CA GLY A 81 23.97 0.22 6.33
C GLY A 81 23.47 -0.76 7.40
N PHE A 82 23.34 -2.03 7.06
CA PHE A 82 23.04 -3.12 7.98
C PHE A 82 24.03 -4.26 7.80
N ALA A 83 24.40 -4.87 8.92
CA ALA A 83 25.09 -6.15 8.94
C ALA A 83 24.12 -7.25 9.36
N PHE A 84 24.12 -8.37 8.64
CA PHE A 84 23.24 -9.50 8.87
C PHE A 84 24.08 -10.69 9.30
N LEU A 85 23.65 -11.37 10.35
CA LEU A 85 24.12 -12.69 10.76
C LEU A 85 22.93 -13.65 10.68
N THR A 86 22.97 -14.58 9.75
CA THR A 86 21.92 -15.59 9.58
C THR A 86 22.45 -16.94 10.02
N LEU A 87 21.73 -17.60 10.93
CA LEU A 87 21.97 -18.97 11.38
C LEU A 87 20.93 -19.86 10.71
N TYR A 88 21.37 -20.76 9.83
CA TYR A 88 20.47 -21.64 9.09
C TYR A 88 19.95 -22.80 9.95
N ASP A 89 20.75 -23.28 10.90
CA ASP A 89 20.34 -24.29 11.87
C ASP A 89 21.02 -24.07 13.24
N ALA A 90 20.32 -23.36 14.12
CA ALA A 90 20.71 -23.14 15.50
C ALA A 90 20.17 -24.22 16.46
N SER A 91 19.51 -25.27 15.96
CA SER A 91 18.81 -26.27 16.80
C SER A 91 19.74 -27.08 17.71
N GLN A 92 21.03 -27.11 17.39
CA GLN A 92 22.08 -27.83 18.11
C GLN A 92 22.98 -26.89 18.94
N MET A 93 22.75 -25.57 18.90
CA MET A 93 23.55 -24.60 19.65
C MET A 93 22.95 -24.36 21.03
N SER A 94 23.80 -24.28 22.06
CA SER A 94 23.34 -23.86 23.38
C SER A 94 23.07 -22.34 23.41
N ASN A 95 22.20 -21.87 24.31
CA ASN A 95 21.94 -20.43 24.49
C ASN A 95 23.24 -19.67 24.81
N SER A 96 24.17 -20.29 25.55
CA SER A 96 25.49 -19.71 25.84
C SER A 96 26.36 -19.57 24.60
N ASP A 97 26.36 -20.56 23.69
CA ASP A 97 27.15 -20.49 22.46
C ASP A 97 26.57 -19.45 21.50
N LEU A 98 25.24 -19.38 21.39
CA LEU A 98 24.53 -18.34 20.65
C LEU A 98 24.87 -16.95 21.17
N ARG A 99 24.84 -16.75 22.49
CA ARG A 99 25.20 -15.48 23.11
C ARG A 99 26.66 -15.12 22.85
N LEU A 100 27.57 -16.07 23.02
CA LEU A 100 28.99 -15.87 22.76
C LEU A 100 29.24 -15.47 21.30
N LEU A 101 28.57 -16.13 20.34
CA LEU A 101 28.67 -15.78 18.93
C LEU A 101 28.16 -14.36 18.67
N LEU A 102 27.04 -13.97 19.27
CA LEU A 102 26.48 -12.62 19.13
C LEU A 102 27.38 -11.55 19.72
N ASP A 103 27.90 -11.78 20.92
CA ASP A 103 28.81 -10.86 21.59
C ASP A 103 30.10 -10.69 20.77
N GLN A 104 30.66 -11.79 20.25
CA GLN A 104 31.84 -11.73 19.36
C GLN A 104 31.59 -10.92 18.08
N VAL A 105 30.43 -11.08 17.44
CA VAL A 105 30.08 -10.31 16.24
C VAL A 105 29.85 -8.84 16.58
N ALA A 106 29.12 -8.57 17.66
CA ALA A 106 28.85 -7.21 18.12
C ALA A 106 30.14 -6.47 18.52
N ASP A 107 31.03 -7.12 19.27
CA ASP A 107 32.32 -6.56 19.68
C ASP A 107 33.20 -6.23 18.47
N ARG A 108 33.23 -7.11 17.46
CA ARG A 108 33.97 -6.85 16.21
C ARG A 108 33.40 -5.67 15.43
N ILE A 109 32.07 -5.55 15.35
CA ILE A 109 31.42 -4.39 14.74
C ILE A 109 31.78 -3.13 15.53
N ALA A 110 31.70 -3.18 16.86
CA ALA A 110 32.01 -2.06 17.75
C ALA A 110 33.47 -1.61 17.65
N SER A 111 34.41 -2.54 17.43
CA SER A 111 35.83 -2.23 17.22
C SER A 111 36.17 -1.80 15.78
N SER A 112 35.20 -1.81 14.87
CA SER A 112 35.39 -1.47 13.46
C SER A 112 34.89 -0.06 13.14
N ASN A 113 35.24 0.45 11.96
CA ASN A 113 34.70 1.72 11.43
C ASN A 113 33.20 1.65 11.07
N LEU A 114 32.54 0.50 11.27
CA LEU A 114 31.10 0.31 11.07
C LEU A 114 30.28 0.65 12.32
N ALA A 115 30.94 0.82 13.46
CA ALA A 115 30.28 1.12 14.73
C ALA A 115 29.49 2.43 14.64
N LEU A 116 28.26 2.40 15.16
CA LEU A 116 27.49 3.62 15.35
C LEU A 116 28.00 4.39 16.57
N PRO A 117 27.96 5.74 16.54
CA PRO A 117 28.32 6.54 17.71
C PRO A 117 27.41 6.19 18.89
N PRO A 118 27.90 6.20 20.14
CA PRO A 118 27.08 5.97 21.33
C PRO A 118 25.96 7.03 21.46
N GLY A 119 24.91 6.71 22.21
CA GLY A 119 23.77 7.62 22.40
C GLY A 119 22.81 7.70 21.23
N CYS A 120 21.84 8.61 21.29
CA CYS A 120 20.82 8.78 20.26
C CYS A 120 21.44 8.97 18.87
N LEU A 121 21.01 8.20 17.88
CA LEU A 121 21.52 8.29 16.51
C LEU A 121 21.19 9.63 15.84
N GLN A 122 20.21 10.37 16.35
CA GLN A 122 19.79 11.66 15.79
C GLN A 122 20.53 12.85 16.40
N CYS A 123 20.70 12.89 17.73
CA CYS A 123 21.29 14.04 18.43
C CYS A 123 22.61 13.75 19.14
N GLY A 124 23.03 12.48 19.25
CA GLY A 124 24.24 12.06 19.96
C GLY A 124 24.15 12.07 21.49
N GLU A 125 23.00 12.42 22.07
CA GLU A 125 22.83 12.45 23.52
C GLU A 125 22.88 11.04 24.12
N VAL A 126 23.70 10.87 25.16
CA VAL A 126 23.96 9.58 25.81
C VAL A 126 23.18 9.50 27.13
N GLY A 127 22.55 8.36 27.39
CA GLY A 127 21.90 8.02 28.66
C GLY A 127 20.38 8.15 28.69
N GLN A 128 19.76 8.74 27.65
CA GLN A 128 18.29 8.88 27.54
C GLN A 128 17.70 8.22 26.30
N GLU A 129 18.52 7.50 25.54
CA GLU A 129 18.04 6.74 24.42
C GLU A 129 17.10 5.60 24.79
N GLN A 130 16.24 5.24 23.84
CA GLN A 130 15.48 3.99 23.87
C GLN A 130 15.73 3.22 22.58
N LEU A 131 15.71 1.89 22.68
CA LEU A 131 15.70 1.01 21.52
C LEU A 131 14.27 0.88 21.01
N LEU A 132 14.07 1.25 19.75
CA LEU A 132 12.77 1.26 19.10
C LEU A 132 12.85 0.57 17.73
N LEU A 133 11.72 0.08 17.27
CA LEU A 133 11.56 -0.44 15.91
C LEU A 133 10.82 0.60 15.07
N VAL A 134 11.52 1.30 14.19
CA VAL A 134 10.92 2.31 13.28
C VAL A 134 10.94 1.75 11.86
N GLU A 135 9.77 1.63 11.25
CA GLU A 135 9.60 1.03 9.91
C GLU A 135 10.20 -0.38 9.77
N GLY A 136 10.21 -1.11 10.89
CA GLY A 136 10.79 -2.44 10.95
C GLY A 136 12.29 -2.46 11.15
N TRP A 137 12.96 -1.33 11.40
CA TRP A 137 14.40 -1.21 11.64
C TRP A 137 14.73 -0.89 13.11
N PRO A 138 15.80 -1.48 13.69
CA PRO A 138 16.20 -1.16 15.03
C PRO A 138 16.88 0.22 15.02
N THR A 139 16.43 1.11 15.89
CA THR A 139 17.04 2.43 16.04
C THR A 139 17.15 2.81 17.51
N ARG A 140 18.14 3.65 17.83
CA ARG A 140 18.37 4.19 19.16
C ARG A 140 18.08 5.67 19.15
N VAL A 141 16.96 6.07 19.76
CA VAL A 141 16.45 7.44 19.70
C VAL A 141 16.03 7.90 21.09
N CYS A 142 16.38 9.13 21.47
CA CYS A 142 15.90 9.71 22.73
C CYS A 142 14.46 10.22 22.56
N LEU A 143 13.73 10.31 23.68
CA LEU A 143 12.33 10.74 23.66
C LEU A 143 12.12 12.10 22.94
N PRO A 144 12.97 13.14 23.13
CA PRO A 144 12.84 14.40 22.41
C PRO A 144 12.94 14.27 20.88
N CYS A 145 13.90 13.48 20.38
CA CYS A 145 14.06 13.27 18.94
C CYS A 145 12.89 12.47 18.35
N LEU A 146 12.37 11.50 19.10
CA LEU A 146 11.18 10.76 18.69
C LEU A 146 9.96 11.69 18.60
N GLU A 147 9.73 12.53 19.61
CA GLU A 147 8.63 13.50 19.58
C GLU A 147 8.76 14.48 18.42
N HIS A 148 9.97 14.96 18.13
CA HIS A 148 10.22 15.85 17.00
C HIS A 148 9.89 15.17 15.67
N ALA A 149 10.35 13.94 15.46
CA ALA A 149 10.03 13.16 14.26
C ALA A 149 8.53 12.90 14.12
N CYS A 150 7.83 12.59 15.23
CA CYS A 150 6.38 12.42 15.23
C CYS A 150 5.64 13.72 14.87
N ARG A 151 6.04 14.86 15.44
CA ARG A 151 5.45 16.18 15.10
C ARG A 151 5.70 16.53 13.65
N GLN A 152 6.93 16.34 13.16
CA GLN A 152 7.27 16.58 11.76
C GLN A 152 6.39 15.73 10.85
N LYS A 153 6.25 14.42 11.12
CA LYS A 153 5.36 13.53 10.35
C LYS A 153 3.90 14.03 10.35
N GLN A 154 3.38 14.43 11.51
CA GLN A 154 2.04 15.00 11.62
C GLN A 154 1.89 16.30 10.81
N GLU A 155 2.91 17.16 10.81
CA GLU A 155 2.93 18.38 10.00
C GLU A 155 2.93 18.05 8.50
N TRP A 156 3.76 17.11 8.05
CA TRP A 156 3.78 16.65 6.65
C TRP A 156 2.44 16.04 6.24
N GLU A 157 1.85 15.18 7.08
CA GLU A 157 0.52 14.63 6.86
C GLU A 157 -0.52 15.76 6.79
N SER A 158 -0.45 16.76 7.68
CA SER A 158 -1.35 17.90 7.65
C SER A 158 -1.20 18.75 6.39
N GLN A 159 0.01 18.91 5.86
CA GLN A 159 0.29 19.66 4.63
C GLN A 159 -0.17 18.90 3.39
N LEU A 160 0.07 17.59 3.33
CA LEU A 160 -0.38 16.71 2.25
C LEU A 160 -1.90 16.54 2.23
N ASN A 161 -2.55 16.60 3.40
CA ASN A 161 -3.99 16.56 3.54
C ASN A 161 -4.66 17.94 3.40
N ARG A 162 -3.92 19.02 3.09
CA ARG A 162 -4.56 20.29 2.75
C ARG A 162 -5.34 20.09 1.44
N PRO A 163 -6.66 20.35 1.42
CA PRO A 163 -7.41 20.34 0.18
C PRO A 163 -6.82 21.38 -0.76
N THR A 164 -6.10 20.90 -1.76
CA THR A 164 -5.69 21.76 -2.86
C THR A 164 -6.94 22.16 -3.64
N VAL A 165 -6.94 23.37 -4.23
CA VAL A 165 -8.00 23.81 -5.14
C VAL A 165 -8.24 22.79 -6.27
N ALA A 166 -7.17 22.09 -6.67
CA ALA A 166 -7.20 20.96 -7.61
C ALA A 166 -8.09 19.81 -7.12
N ALA A 167 -8.10 19.51 -5.81
CA ALA A 167 -8.96 18.48 -5.25
C ALA A 167 -10.43 18.91 -5.13
N THR A 168 -10.67 20.18 -4.79
CA THR A 168 -12.03 20.75 -4.64
C THR A 168 -12.75 20.89 -5.99
N LEU A 169 -12.03 21.23 -7.06
CA LEU A 169 -12.59 21.36 -8.41
C LEU A 169 -12.41 20.09 -9.26
N GLY A 170 -11.38 19.29 -8.99
CA GLY A 170 -11.03 18.12 -9.78
C GLY A 170 -12.04 16.99 -9.62
N LEU A 171 -12.55 16.73 -8.42
CA LEU A 171 -13.53 15.66 -8.21
C LEU A 171 -14.87 15.94 -8.92
N PRO A 172 -15.51 17.13 -8.77
CA PRO A 172 -16.69 17.47 -9.56
C PRO A 172 -16.45 17.43 -11.07
N ALA A 173 -15.29 17.92 -11.55
CA ALA A 173 -14.94 17.91 -12.97
C ALA A 173 -14.82 16.47 -13.50
N MET A 174 -14.19 15.56 -12.75
CA MET A 174 -14.08 14.16 -13.12
C MET A 174 -15.44 13.45 -13.14
N CYS A 175 -16.31 13.71 -12.16
CA CYS A 175 -17.68 13.21 -12.18
C CYS A 175 -18.47 13.72 -13.40
N GLY A 176 -18.30 15.01 -13.74
CA GLY A 176 -18.88 15.60 -14.94
C GLY A 176 -18.38 14.93 -16.23
N LEU A 177 -17.08 14.68 -16.35
CA LEU A 177 -16.49 14.00 -17.51
C LEU A 177 -17.03 12.57 -17.67
N VAL A 178 -17.14 11.80 -16.57
CA VAL A 178 -17.72 10.45 -16.61
C VAL A 178 -19.19 10.51 -17.04
N THR A 179 -19.95 11.49 -16.53
CA THR A 179 -21.37 11.69 -16.88
C THR A 179 -21.55 12.05 -18.35
N VAL A 180 -20.75 12.99 -18.87
CA VAL A 180 -20.80 13.40 -20.29
C VAL A 180 -20.36 12.25 -21.19
N GLY A 181 -19.28 11.55 -20.82
CA GLY A 181 -18.81 10.38 -21.55
C GLY A 181 -19.87 9.28 -21.63
N TRP A 182 -20.59 9.03 -20.53
CA TRP A 182 -21.72 8.12 -20.48
C TRP A 182 -22.83 8.51 -21.46
N ILE A 183 -23.27 9.78 -21.45
CA ILE A 183 -24.31 10.30 -22.35
C ILE A 183 -23.88 10.17 -23.82
N VAL A 184 -22.69 10.64 -24.17
CA VAL A 184 -22.18 10.63 -25.54
C VAL A 184 -22.06 9.19 -26.05
N PHE A 185 -21.51 8.28 -25.23
CA PHE A 185 -21.34 6.89 -25.61
C PHE A 185 -22.69 6.24 -25.96
N TRP A 186 -23.70 6.41 -25.09
CA TRP A 186 -25.02 5.81 -25.31
C TRP A 186 -25.78 6.43 -26.49
N LEU A 187 -25.61 7.73 -26.71
CA LEU A 187 -26.12 8.40 -27.90
C LEU A 187 -25.52 7.84 -29.18
N VAL A 188 -24.19 7.69 -29.23
CA VAL A 188 -23.50 7.13 -30.40
C VAL A 188 -23.98 5.71 -30.67
N MET A 189 -24.11 4.87 -29.64
CA MET A 189 -24.67 3.53 -29.79
C MET A 189 -26.10 3.55 -30.34
N GLY A 190 -26.95 4.45 -29.85
CA GLY A 190 -28.31 4.64 -30.37
C GLY A 190 -28.32 5.03 -31.85
N VAL A 191 -27.52 6.03 -32.23
CA VAL A 191 -27.40 6.49 -33.62
C VAL A 191 -26.86 5.39 -34.54
N LEU A 192 -25.90 4.58 -34.07
CA LEU A 192 -25.38 3.46 -34.86
C LEU A 192 -26.45 2.40 -35.09
N VAL A 193 -27.17 2.00 -34.04
CA VAL A 193 -28.28 1.01 -34.15
C VAL A 193 -29.35 1.48 -35.14
N GLU A 194 -29.72 2.76 -35.07
CA GLU A 194 -30.70 3.36 -35.97
C GLU A 194 -30.18 3.46 -37.41
N LYS A 195 -28.95 3.96 -37.61
CA LYS A 195 -28.33 4.15 -38.93
C LYS A 195 -28.15 2.83 -39.68
N PHE A 196 -27.88 1.74 -38.97
CA PHE A 196 -27.74 0.41 -39.56
C PHE A 196 -29.07 -0.36 -39.63
N GLU A 197 -30.20 0.29 -39.35
CA GLU A 197 -31.55 -0.29 -39.33
C GLU A 197 -31.62 -1.63 -38.57
N ILE A 198 -30.87 -1.73 -37.47
CA ILE A 198 -30.75 -3.01 -36.74
C ILE A 198 -32.02 -3.21 -35.93
N LYS A 199 -33.03 -3.85 -36.54
CA LYS A 199 -34.33 -4.14 -35.92
C LYS A 199 -34.26 -5.22 -34.85
N VAL A 200 -33.33 -6.17 -35.01
CA VAL A 200 -33.07 -7.24 -34.05
C VAL A 200 -31.56 -7.40 -33.94
N VAL A 201 -31.02 -7.20 -32.74
CA VAL A 201 -29.60 -7.44 -32.47
C VAL A 201 -29.48 -8.87 -31.92
N GLU A 202 -29.28 -9.86 -32.79
CA GLU A 202 -28.92 -11.21 -32.36
C GLU A 202 -27.43 -11.24 -32.01
N ILE A 203 -27.12 -11.06 -30.73
CA ILE A 203 -25.76 -11.14 -30.22
C ILE A 203 -25.51 -12.58 -29.78
N ASN A 204 -24.58 -13.28 -30.45
CA ASN A 204 -24.13 -14.58 -29.95
C ASN A 204 -23.36 -14.42 -28.62
N GLU A 205 -23.32 -15.47 -27.81
CA GLU A 205 -22.72 -15.44 -26.48
C GLU A 205 -21.26 -14.93 -26.49
N PHE A 206 -20.51 -15.28 -27.53
CA PHE A 206 -19.13 -14.83 -27.72
C PHE A 206 -19.03 -13.31 -27.95
N SER A 207 -19.87 -12.74 -28.81
CA SER A 207 -19.89 -11.29 -29.05
C SER A 207 -20.41 -10.54 -27.83
N ALA A 208 -21.36 -11.13 -27.09
CA ALA A 208 -21.84 -10.58 -25.83
C ALA A 208 -20.70 -10.48 -24.79
N LEU A 209 -19.89 -11.54 -24.68
CA LEU A 209 -18.70 -11.56 -23.83
C LEU A 209 -17.65 -10.53 -24.24
N ILE A 210 -17.35 -10.40 -25.54
CA ILE A 210 -16.43 -9.38 -26.05
C ILE A 210 -16.92 -7.98 -25.71
N LEU A 211 -18.22 -7.71 -25.94
CA LEU A 211 -18.80 -6.42 -25.62
C LEU A 211 -18.72 -6.14 -24.12
N LEU A 212 -19.08 -7.10 -23.26
CA LEU A 212 -18.94 -6.96 -21.80
C LEU A 212 -17.49 -6.69 -21.38
N ALA A 213 -16.51 -7.37 -21.98
CA ALA A 213 -15.09 -7.14 -21.71
C ALA A 213 -14.64 -5.73 -22.16
N LEU A 214 -15.10 -5.27 -23.32
CA LEU A 214 -14.85 -3.90 -23.79
C LEU A 214 -15.45 -2.87 -22.84
N PHE A 215 -16.69 -3.07 -22.40
CA PHE A 215 -17.36 -2.18 -21.42
C PHE A 215 -16.61 -2.14 -20.09
N ALA A 216 -16.16 -3.28 -19.59
CA ALA A 216 -15.32 -3.34 -18.40
C ALA A 216 -13.97 -2.63 -18.61
N GLY A 217 -13.36 -2.77 -19.79
CA GLY A 217 -12.11 -2.10 -20.16
C GLY A 217 -12.24 -0.57 -20.23
N VAL A 218 -13.34 -0.04 -20.79
CA VAL A 218 -13.60 1.41 -20.75
C VAL A 218 -13.84 1.86 -19.30
N GLY A 219 -14.61 1.07 -18.53
CA GLY A 219 -14.84 1.34 -17.12
C GLY A 219 -13.54 1.44 -16.31
N PHE A 220 -12.58 0.55 -16.58
CA PHE A 220 -11.22 0.58 -16.02
C PHE A 220 -10.52 1.91 -16.31
N VAL A 221 -10.51 2.35 -17.58
CA VAL A 221 -9.80 3.57 -18.02
C VAL A 221 -10.40 4.81 -17.34
N CYS A 222 -11.72 4.85 -17.19
CA CYS A 222 -12.42 5.93 -16.49
C CYS A 222 -12.23 5.88 -14.96
N GLY A 223 -12.11 4.68 -14.37
CA GLY A 223 -11.99 4.50 -12.92
C GLY A 223 -10.66 5.01 -12.35
N ARG A 224 -9.56 4.88 -13.09
CA ARG A 224 -8.22 5.29 -12.65
C ARG A 224 -8.09 6.80 -12.33
N PRO A 225 -8.44 7.74 -13.24
CA PRO A 225 -8.33 9.17 -12.94
C PRO A 225 -9.34 9.61 -11.88
N LEU A 226 -10.53 8.98 -11.81
CA LEU A 226 -11.50 9.24 -10.75
C LEU A 226 -10.95 8.82 -9.38
N GLY A 227 -10.33 7.65 -9.28
CA GLY A 227 -9.69 7.18 -8.05
C GLY A 227 -8.50 8.05 -7.63
N ALA A 228 -7.73 8.56 -8.59
CA ALA A 228 -6.68 9.53 -8.32
C ALA A 228 -7.25 10.86 -7.77
N ALA A 229 -8.35 11.36 -8.35
CA ALA A 229 -9.02 12.56 -7.86
C ALA A 229 -9.62 12.37 -6.45
N ILE A 230 -10.22 11.20 -6.16
CA ILE A 230 -10.71 10.88 -4.81
C ILE A 230 -9.55 10.82 -3.81
N ARG A 231 -8.43 10.21 -4.20
CA ARG A 231 -7.22 10.14 -3.38
C ARG A 231 -6.63 11.51 -3.07
N GLU A 232 -6.84 12.50 -3.93
CA GLU A 232 -6.39 13.87 -3.71
C GLU A 232 -7.43 14.72 -2.96
N SER A 233 -8.66 14.22 -2.80
CA SER A 233 -9.77 14.90 -2.13
C SER A 233 -9.88 14.60 -0.62
N ILE A 234 -10.54 15.48 0.12
CA ILE A 234 -10.78 15.35 1.59
C ILE A 234 -11.64 14.11 1.93
N LEU A 235 -12.32 13.50 0.96
CA LEU A 235 -13.22 12.35 1.15
C LEU A 235 -12.52 11.07 1.65
N ILE A 236 -11.20 11.10 1.85
CA ILE A 236 -10.36 9.99 2.32
C ILE A 236 -10.75 9.44 3.71
N CYS A 237 -11.50 10.18 4.53
CA CYS A 237 -11.38 9.97 5.97
C CYS A 237 -11.72 8.58 6.54
N ARG A 238 -12.61 7.75 5.98
CA ARG A 238 -12.88 6.40 6.58
C ARG A 238 -13.26 5.26 5.64
N ALA A 239 -13.70 5.52 4.41
CA ALA A 239 -14.20 4.46 3.52
C ALA A 239 -14.08 4.81 2.01
N PRO A 240 -12.87 4.79 1.43
CA PRO A 240 -12.67 5.13 0.01
C PRO A 240 -13.48 4.25 -0.95
N VAL A 241 -13.74 3.00 -0.56
CA VAL A 241 -14.56 2.03 -1.29
C VAL A 241 -16.04 2.44 -1.35
N ILE A 242 -16.58 2.96 -0.23
CA ILE A 242 -17.99 3.39 -0.15
C ILE A 242 -18.15 4.74 -0.86
N GLY A 243 -17.20 5.66 -0.66
CA GLY A 243 -17.21 6.97 -1.32
C GLY A 243 -17.15 6.86 -2.85
N SER A 244 -16.29 5.99 -3.37
CA SER A 244 -16.20 5.75 -4.82
C SER A 244 -17.49 5.13 -5.38
N LEU A 245 -18.12 4.20 -4.65
CA LEU A 245 -19.38 3.59 -5.07
C LEU A 245 -20.50 4.64 -5.18
N VAL A 246 -20.67 5.46 -4.14
CA VAL A 246 -21.71 6.50 -4.12
C VAL A 246 -21.51 7.50 -5.26
N LEU A 247 -20.27 7.93 -5.50
CA LEU A 247 -19.95 8.88 -6.58
C LEU A 247 -20.24 8.31 -7.97
N ILE A 248 -19.88 7.04 -8.22
CA ILE A 248 -20.08 6.41 -9.52
C ILE A 248 -21.55 6.13 -9.76
N VAL A 249 -22.28 5.64 -8.75
CA VAL A 249 -23.73 5.41 -8.85
C VAL A 249 -24.45 6.74 -9.09
N ALA A 250 -24.07 7.81 -8.39
CA ALA A 250 -24.64 9.14 -8.62
C ALA A 250 -24.33 9.66 -10.03
N ALA A 251 -23.08 9.55 -10.51
CA ALA A 251 -22.70 9.96 -11.85
C ALA A 251 -23.43 9.16 -12.94
N ALA A 252 -23.57 7.84 -12.76
CA ALA A 252 -24.33 6.99 -13.67
C ALA A 252 -25.82 7.36 -13.69
N LEU A 253 -26.42 7.60 -12.52
CA LEU A 253 -27.81 8.03 -12.42
C LEU A 253 -28.06 9.37 -13.13
N VAL A 254 -27.20 10.37 -12.89
CA VAL A 254 -27.27 11.67 -13.56
C VAL A 254 -27.06 11.51 -15.06
N GLY A 255 -26.14 10.64 -15.48
CA GLY A 255 -25.87 10.33 -16.88
C GLY A 255 -27.08 9.68 -17.57
N GLU A 256 -27.77 8.77 -16.90
CA GLU A 256 -29.00 8.14 -17.41
C GLU A 256 -30.14 9.16 -17.56
N ILE A 257 -30.36 10.01 -16.56
CA ILE A 257 -31.38 11.06 -16.65
C ILE A 257 -31.02 12.01 -17.80
N GLY A 258 -29.75 12.42 -17.91
CA GLY A 258 -29.26 13.25 -19.01
C GLY A 258 -29.45 12.60 -20.38
N LEU A 259 -29.23 11.30 -20.50
CA LEU A 259 -29.48 10.56 -21.74
C LEU A 259 -30.96 10.63 -22.14
N VAL A 260 -31.87 10.43 -21.20
CA VAL A 260 -33.32 10.55 -21.45
C VAL A 260 -33.68 11.97 -21.87
N VAL A 261 -33.11 13.01 -21.24
CA VAL A 261 -33.31 14.41 -21.62
C VAL A 261 -32.87 14.66 -23.07
N VAL A 262 -31.68 14.18 -23.45
CA VAL A 262 -31.18 14.37 -24.81
C VAL A 262 -32.03 13.61 -25.82
N GLN A 263 -32.51 12.41 -25.50
CA GLN A 263 -33.41 11.67 -26.37
C GLN A 263 -34.76 12.39 -26.54
N LEU A 264 -35.34 12.92 -25.46
CA LEU A 264 -36.57 13.73 -25.54
C LEU A 264 -36.39 14.99 -26.38
N LEU A 265 -35.23 15.64 -26.27
CA LEU A 265 -34.88 16.78 -27.11
C LEU A 265 -34.73 16.36 -28.58
N TRP A 266 -34.08 15.23 -28.84
CA TRP A 266 -33.83 14.74 -30.20
C TRP A 266 -35.12 14.34 -30.93
N TRP A 267 -36.00 13.60 -30.26
CA TRP A 267 -37.22 13.05 -30.86
C TRP A 267 -38.43 13.98 -30.76
N GLY A 268 -38.53 14.73 -29.67
CA GLY A 268 -39.68 15.59 -29.38
C GLY A 268 -39.41 17.08 -29.53
N GLY A 269 -38.15 17.50 -29.68
CA GLY A 269 -37.77 18.92 -29.68
C GLY A 269 -37.94 19.62 -28.32
N VAL A 270 -38.22 18.87 -27.24
CA VAL A 270 -38.52 19.41 -25.91
C VAL A 270 -37.36 19.17 -24.96
N PHE A 271 -36.84 20.25 -24.37
CA PHE A 271 -35.90 20.18 -23.27
C PHE A 271 -36.65 20.35 -21.93
N ASP A 272 -36.98 19.24 -21.28
CA ASP A 272 -37.62 19.26 -19.95
C ASP A 272 -37.01 18.19 -19.03
N LEU A 273 -36.16 18.67 -18.09
CA LEU A 273 -35.47 17.83 -17.11
C LEU A 273 -36.45 17.18 -16.11
N ALA A 274 -37.51 17.88 -15.73
CA ALA A 274 -38.47 17.39 -14.75
C ALA A 274 -39.35 16.30 -15.37
N PHE A 275 -39.74 16.47 -16.63
CA PHE A 275 -40.42 15.42 -17.39
C PHE A 275 -39.50 14.21 -17.59
N ALA A 276 -38.25 14.40 -18.01
CA ALA A 276 -37.28 13.32 -18.17
C ALA A 276 -37.10 12.49 -16.89
N ALA A 277 -36.96 13.15 -15.73
CA ALA A 277 -36.85 12.45 -14.44
C ALA A 277 -38.11 11.62 -14.09
N ARG A 278 -39.31 12.07 -14.51
CA ARG A 278 -40.57 11.34 -14.28
C ARG A 278 -40.71 10.12 -15.19
N VAL A 279 -40.28 10.22 -16.45
CA VAL A 279 -40.39 9.11 -17.42
C VAL A 279 -39.19 8.15 -17.39
N TRP A 280 -38.08 8.55 -16.78
CA TRP A 280 -36.84 7.77 -16.66
C TRP A 280 -37.07 6.34 -16.17
N GLY A 281 -37.89 6.14 -15.13
CA GLY A 281 -38.19 4.81 -14.61
C GLY A 281 -38.88 3.89 -15.63
N GLN A 282 -39.74 4.45 -16.48
CA GLN A 282 -40.39 3.70 -17.56
C GLN A 282 -39.42 3.37 -18.70
N VAL A 283 -38.49 4.29 -19.01
CA VAL A 283 -37.45 4.05 -20.01
C VAL A 283 -36.52 2.91 -19.58
N ILE A 284 -36.08 2.92 -18.31
CA ILE A 284 -35.24 1.84 -17.77
C ILE A 284 -35.99 0.50 -17.73
N ALA A 285 -37.28 0.50 -17.38
CA ALA A 285 -38.07 -0.73 -17.32
C ALA A 285 -38.14 -1.45 -18.68
N ASN A 286 -37.94 -0.72 -19.79
CA ASN A 286 -37.91 -1.27 -21.14
C ASN A 286 -36.52 -1.71 -21.59
N TYR A 287 -35.48 -1.60 -20.75
CA TYR A 287 -34.16 -2.11 -21.09
C TYR A 287 -34.14 -3.62 -21.11
N THR A 288 -33.47 -4.18 -22.13
CA THR A 288 -33.21 -5.61 -22.16
C THR A 288 -32.22 -5.99 -21.06
N SER A 289 -32.29 -7.23 -20.58
CA SER A 289 -31.36 -7.76 -19.57
C SER A 289 -29.90 -7.66 -20.01
N PHE A 290 -29.64 -7.77 -21.32
CA PHE A 290 -28.32 -7.53 -21.92
C PHE A 290 -27.83 -6.09 -21.69
N TRP A 291 -28.68 -5.10 -21.99
CA TRP A 291 -28.33 -3.69 -21.78
C TRP A 291 -28.07 -3.35 -20.31
N VAL A 292 -28.89 -3.89 -19.41
CA VAL A 292 -28.69 -3.74 -17.96
C VAL A 292 -27.34 -4.35 -17.55
N SER A 293 -27.01 -5.54 -18.06
CA SER A 293 -25.74 -6.23 -17.77
C SER A 293 -24.52 -5.43 -18.24
N CYS A 294 -24.56 -4.85 -19.44
CA CYS A 294 -23.48 -3.99 -19.93
C CYS A 294 -23.27 -2.73 -19.06
N LYS A 295 -24.37 -2.08 -18.64
CA LYS A 295 -24.31 -0.90 -17.76
C LYS A 295 -23.74 -1.26 -16.39
N LEU A 296 -24.15 -2.39 -15.80
CA LEU A 296 -23.62 -2.87 -14.53
C LEU A 296 -22.14 -3.28 -14.62
N ALA A 297 -21.72 -3.92 -15.70
CA ALA A 297 -20.33 -4.30 -15.92
C ALA A 297 -19.42 -3.06 -15.99
N PHE A 298 -19.85 -2.02 -16.71
CA PHE A 298 -19.13 -0.74 -16.74
C PHE A 298 -19.02 -0.11 -15.34
N ILE A 299 -20.16 0.04 -14.64
CA ILE A 299 -20.21 0.65 -13.30
C ILE A 299 -19.31 -0.11 -12.31
N GLY A 300 -19.40 -1.44 -12.32
CA GLY A 300 -18.59 -2.31 -11.46
C GLY A 300 -17.10 -2.19 -11.75
N ALA A 301 -16.69 -2.17 -13.03
CA ALA A 301 -15.30 -2.00 -13.42
C ALA A 301 -14.76 -0.61 -13.05
N THR A 302 -15.52 0.46 -13.30
CA THR A 302 -15.16 1.82 -12.89
C THR A 302 -15.00 1.92 -11.38
N TRP A 303 -15.90 1.31 -10.61
CA TRP A 303 -15.84 1.31 -9.15
C TRP A 303 -14.65 0.53 -8.61
N GLY A 304 -14.42 -0.70 -9.08
CA GLY A 304 -13.29 -1.52 -8.65
C GLY A 304 -11.96 -0.81 -8.86
N PHE A 305 -11.76 -0.19 -10.02
CA PHE A 305 -10.52 0.54 -10.33
C PHE A 305 -10.39 1.88 -9.62
N CYS A 306 -11.51 2.59 -9.43
CA CYS A 306 -11.54 3.80 -8.64
C CYS A 306 -11.16 3.52 -7.18
N ALA A 307 -11.76 2.48 -6.58
CA ALA A 307 -11.46 2.04 -5.22
C ALA A 307 -10.00 1.59 -5.07
N HIS A 308 -9.50 0.78 -6.00
CA HIS A 308 -8.11 0.32 -5.99
C HIS A 308 -7.13 1.50 -6.05
N THR A 309 -7.34 2.44 -6.98
CA THR A 309 -6.46 3.61 -7.15
C THR A 309 -6.54 4.55 -5.95
N ALA A 310 -7.73 4.71 -5.35
CA ALA A 310 -7.92 5.51 -4.14
C ALA A 310 -7.24 4.89 -2.90
N GLN A 311 -7.11 3.57 -2.84
CA GLN A 311 -6.45 2.85 -1.74
C GLN A 311 -4.93 2.82 -1.83
N GLN A 312 -4.34 3.06 -3.00
CA GLN A 312 -2.88 3.12 -3.15
C GLN A 312 -2.32 4.30 -2.33
N ARG A 313 -1.75 3.99 -1.17
CA ARG A 313 -1.03 4.96 -0.33
C ARG A 313 0.17 5.47 -1.12
N LYS A 314 0.38 6.79 -1.17
CA LYS A 314 1.67 7.33 -1.56
C LYS A 314 2.69 6.82 -0.52
N GLN A 315 3.63 5.98 -0.93
CA GLN A 315 4.79 5.67 -0.10
C GLN A 315 5.55 6.97 0.09
N ILE A 316 5.51 7.51 1.31
CA ILE A 316 6.39 8.60 1.71
C ILE A 316 7.66 7.92 2.15
N ASN A 317 8.70 7.98 1.31
CA ASN A 317 10.04 7.58 1.74
C ASN A 317 10.49 8.62 2.77
N LEU A 318 10.44 8.25 4.04
CA LEU A 318 11.11 9.00 5.08
C LEU A 318 12.60 8.67 4.95
N ASN A 319 13.37 9.60 4.39
CA ASN A 319 14.83 9.54 4.49
C ASN A 319 15.18 9.88 5.95
N LEU A 320 15.13 8.88 6.82
CA LEU A 320 15.69 8.89 8.18
C LEU A 320 17.10 8.29 8.15
#